data_AF-A0AAN4YX94-F1
#
_entry.id   AF-A0AAN4YX94-F1
#
_cell.length_a   1.000
_cell.length_b   1.000
_cell.length_c   1.000
_cell.angle_alpha   90.00
_cell.angle_beta   90.00
_cell.angle_gamma   90.00
#
_symmetry.space_group_name_H-M   'P 1'
#
loop_
_entity.id
_entity.type
_entity.pdbx_description
1 polymer ?
#
loop_
_entity_poly.entity_id
_entity_poly.type
_entity_poly.pdbx_seq_one_letter_code
_entity_poly.pdbx_strand_id
1 'polypeptide(L)'
;MANKTGELEVSFKDVKLNTGDDNVLFVIQDTMGKEQRDAAPDPRGILNATLIAADGSPTNFTSWKVAGNAGGSHLLEPVRGTYNEGGLHAERLGWHLPGFGDNDWESGAPADGFTGADARFYRTVVPLNIPEGYDASLAFQLSTEKKAKLRAQLYVNGYQFAKTLPYISNETTFPGKSKKF
;
A
#
# COMPACT_ATOMS: atom_id res chain seq x y z
N MET A 1 12.30 3.82 25.96
CA MET A 1 11.90 3.03 24.79
C MET A 1 10.62 2.31 25.12
N ALA A 2 9.49 2.74 24.54
CA ALA A 2 8.24 2.00 24.69
C ALA A 2 8.36 0.70 23.91
N ASN A 3 8.12 -0.44 24.57
CA ASN A 3 8.11 -1.76 23.96
C ASN A 3 6.98 -1.80 22.92
N LYS A 4 7.27 -1.48 21.66
CA LYS A 4 6.36 -1.74 20.53
C LYS A 4 6.50 -3.24 20.25
N THR A 5 5.69 -4.07 20.91
CA THR A 5 5.62 -5.52 20.66
C THR A 5 4.96 -5.75 19.29
N GLY A 6 5.75 -5.61 18.24
CA GLY A 6 5.42 -5.90 16.84
C GLY A 6 5.98 -7.25 16.40
N GLU A 7 5.95 -8.25 17.28
CA GLU A 7 6.38 -9.60 16.96
C GLU A 7 5.26 -10.35 16.23
N LEU A 8 5.60 -10.99 15.13
CA LEU A 8 4.69 -11.81 14.33
C LEU A 8 5.33 -13.19 14.14
N GLU A 9 4.69 -14.22 14.68
CA GLU A 9 5.03 -15.61 14.41
C GLU A 9 4.15 -16.12 13.26
N VAL A 10 4.78 -16.67 12.22
CA VAL A 10 4.09 -17.26 11.08
C VAL A 10 4.46 -18.74 11.01
N SER A 11 3.45 -19.60 11.13
CA SER A 11 3.65 -21.05 11.02
C SER A 11 3.57 -21.51 9.57
N PHE A 12 4.50 -22.38 9.18
CA PHE A 12 4.52 -23.05 7.87
C PHE A 12 4.02 -24.50 7.92
N LYS A 13 3.40 -24.93 9.03
CA LYS A 13 3.03 -26.34 9.27
C LYS A 13 2.17 -26.96 8.15
N ASP A 14 1.27 -26.17 7.57
CA ASP A 14 0.37 -26.61 6.49
C ASP A 14 0.75 -26.00 5.13
N VAL A 15 1.97 -25.49 5.00
CA VAL A 15 2.51 -24.92 3.76
C VAL A 15 3.37 -25.96 3.07
N LYS A 16 3.04 -26.28 1.82
CA LYS A 16 3.89 -27.14 0.99
C LYS A 16 5.14 -26.37 0.58
N LEU A 17 6.29 -26.75 1.14
CA LEU A 17 7.59 -26.19 0.78
C LEU A 17 8.17 -26.90 -0.46
N ASN A 18 8.84 -26.13 -1.31
CA ASN A 18 9.67 -26.67 -2.39
C ASN A 18 10.92 -27.33 -1.78
N THR A 19 11.22 -28.56 -2.18
CA THR A 19 12.37 -29.33 -1.66
C THR A 19 13.58 -29.36 -2.58
N GLY A 20 13.41 -28.97 -3.85
CA GLY A 20 14.47 -28.90 -4.86
C GLY A 20 14.74 -27.50 -5.42
N ASP A 21 13.98 -26.50 -4.98
CA ASP A 21 14.02 -25.11 -5.43
C ASP A 21 13.83 -24.17 -4.23
N ASP A 22 14.07 -22.88 -4.47
CA ASP A 22 13.89 -21.84 -3.45
C ASP A 22 12.42 -21.71 -2.99
N ASN A 23 12.26 -21.38 -1.72
CA ASN A 23 11.02 -20.90 -1.15
C ASN A 23 11.17 -19.40 -0.86
N VAL A 24 10.15 -18.60 -1.18
CA VAL A 24 10.19 -17.15 -0.99
C VAL A 24 9.11 -16.73 0.00
N LEU A 25 9.54 -16.11 1.10
CA LEU A 25 8.63 -15.38 2.00
C LEU A 25 8.46 -13.96 1.48
N PHE A 26 7.25 -13.62 1.02
CA PHE A 26 6.92 -12.28 0.58
C PHE A 26 6.20 -11.51 1.67
N VAL A 27 6.74 -10.34 2.04
CA VAL A 27 6.20 -9.49 3.11
C VAL A 27 5.87 -8.12 2.53
N ILE A 28 4.60 -7.72 2.65
CA ILE A 28 4.18 -6.34 2.41
C ILE A 28 4.13 -5.64 3.77
N GLN A 29 4.95 -4.60 3.93
CA GLN A 29 4.94 -3.75 5.12
C GLN A 29 4.48 -2.35 4.76
N ASP A 30 3.39 -1.93 5.41
CA ASP A 30 2.92 -0.57 5.27
C ASP A 30 3.71 0.40 6.17
N THR A 31 4.00 1.59 5.65
CA THR A 31 4.63 2.69 6.39
C THR A 31 3.66 3.84 6.59
N MET A 32 3.60 4.36 7.81
CA MET A 32 2.77 5.52 8.17
C MET A 32 3.56 6.84 8.18
N GLY A 33 4.77 6.82 7.60
CA GLY A 33 5.71 7.93 7.63
C GLY A 33 6.86 7.69 8.62
N LYS A 34 7.79 8.63 8.63
CA LYS A 34 8.89 8.70 9.62
C LYS A 34 8.39 9.38 10.89
N GLU A 35 8.99 9.02 12.03
CA GLU A 35 8.77 9.80 13.25
C GLU A 35 9.38 11.21 13.08
N GLN A 36 9.05 12.11 14.00
CA GLN A 36 9.58 13.47 13.98
C GLN A 36 10.90 13.57 14.76
N ARG A 37 11.72 14.57 14.41
CA ARG A 37 12.92 14.99 15.16
C ARG A 37 13.91 13.84 15.39
N ASP A 38 14.32 13.60 16.63
CA ASP A 38 15.36 12.65 17.00
C ASP A 38 15.00 11.19 16.67
N ALA A 39 13.71 10.88 16.51
CA ALA A 39 13.23 9.55 16.10
C ALA A 39 13.05 9.43 14.57
N ALA A 40 13.27 10.50 13.79
CA ALA A 40 13.25 10.44 12.33
C ALA A 40 14.18 9.38 11.69
N PRO A 41 15.36 9.05 12.25
CA PRO A 41 16.19 7.98 11.72
C PRO A 41 15.72 6.57 12.11
N ASP A 42 14.65 6.42 12.91
CA ASP A 42 14.14 5.10 13.28
C ASP A 42 13.82 4.29 12.01
N PRO A 43 14.35 3.06 11.90
CA PRO A 43 14.21 2.26 10.68
C PRO A 43 12.75 1.91 10.39
N ARG A 44 12.49 1.59 9.12
CA ARG A 44 11.24 0.99 8.63
C ARG A 44 11.61 -0.28 7.89
N GLY A 45 10.89 -1.36 8.18
CA GLY A 45 11.20 -2.69 7.67
C GLY A 45 11.16 -3.74 8.78
N ILE A 46 11.78 -4.88 8.48
CA ILE A 46 11.98 -6.00 9.39
C ILE A 46 13.25 -5.71 10.22
N LEU A 47 13.08 -5.57 11.54
CA LEU A 47 14.20 -5.32 12.45
C LEU A 47 14.94 -6.60 12.84
N ASN A 48 14.22 -7.71 12.91
CA ASN A 48 14.75 -9.05 13.14
C ASN A 48 13.83 -10.09 12.50
N ALA A 49 14.40 -11.17 12.01
CA ALA A 49 13.66 -12.33 11.52
C ALA A 49 14.48 -13.59 11.81
N THR A 50 13.84 -14.55 12.49
CA THR A 50 14.42 -15.86 12.77
C THR A 50 13.56 -16.92 12.08
N LEU A 51 14.19 -17.80 11.32
CA LEU A 51 13.52 -18.96 10.75
C LEU A 51 13.79 -20.16 11.66
N ILE A 52 12.75 -20.90 12.05
CA ILE A 52 12.86 -22.06 12.93
C ILE A 52 12.45 -23.30 12.14
N ALA A 53 13.32 -24.32 12.15
CA ALA A 53 13.02 -25.60 11.52
C ALA A 53 12.02 -26.43 12.34
N ALA A 54 11.48 -27.49 11.74
CA ALA A 54 10.46 -28.33 12.38
C ALA A 54 10.94 -29.02 13.69
N ASP A 55 12.25 -29.20 13.85
CA ASP A 55 12.88 -29.76 15.04
C ASP A 55 13.20 -28.69 16.12
N GLY A 56 12.82 -27.44 15.89
CA GLY A 56 13.05 -26.31 16.79
C GLY A 56 14.43 -25.67 16.64
N SER A 57 15.29 -26.16 15.74
CA SER A 57 16.59 -25.56 15.49
C SER A 57 16.47 -24.23 14.72
N PRO A 58 17.31 -23.22 15.05
CA PRO A 58 17.34 -22.00 14.27
C PRO A 58 18.01 -22.25 12.91
N THR A 59 17.43 -21.66 11.88
CA THR A 59 17.96 -21.64 10.52
C THR A 59 17.90 -20.21 9.97
N ASN A 60 18.46 -20.00 8.77
CA ASN A 60 18.67 -18.67 8.21
C ASN A 60 18.01 -18.52 6.83
N PHE A 61 17.53 -17.32 6.55
CA PHE A 61 17.25 -16.90 5.18
C PHE A 61 18.58 -16.77 4.42
N THR A 62 18.62 -17.30 3.20
CA THR A 62 19.82 -17.30 2.35
C THR A 62 20.05 -15.98 1.63
N SER A 63 18.98 -15.22 1.37
CA SER A 63 19.06 -13.90 0.72
C SER A 63 17.88 -13.01 1.12
N TRP A 64 18.08 -11.70 0.96
CA TRP A 64 17.05 -10.69 1.16
C TRP A 64 16.97 -9.78 -0.05
N LYS A 65 15.74 -9.44 -0.45
CA LYS A 65 15.44 -8.39 -1.43
C LYS A 65 14.41 -7.46 -0.83
N VAL A 66 14.58 -6.16 -1.06
CA VAL A 66 13.67 -5.12 -0.60
C VAL A 66 13.43 -4.12 -1.71
N ALA A 67 12.19 -3.66 -1.84
CA ALA A 67 11.80 -2.63 -2.78
C ALA A 67 10.86 -1.63 -2.10
N GLY A 68 11.19 -0.34 -2.24
CA GLY A 68 10.28 0.77 -1.98
C GLY A 68 9.76 1.33 -3.30
N ASN A 69 9.56 2.65 -3.36
CA ASN A 69 9.20 3.34 -4.60
C ASN A 69 10.20 3.05 -5.73
N ALA A 70 9.71 3.11 -6.98
CA ALA A 70 10.58 2.93 -8.14
C ALA A 70 11.67 4.01 -8.16
N GLY A 71 12.91 3.60 -8.47
CA GLY A 71 14.08 4.48 -8.43
C GLY A 71 14.67 4.73 -7.03
N GLY A 72 13.97 4.38 -5.94
CA GLY A 72 14.44 4.62 -4.58
C GLY A 72 14.71 6.11 -4.33
N SER A 73 15.97 6.49 -4.09
CA SER A 73 16.36 7.89 -3.94
C SER A 73 16.40 8.67 -5.26
N HIS A 74 16.37 7.99 -6.41
CA HIS A 74 16.26 8.63 -7.71
C HIS A 74 14.78 8.89 -8.02
N LEU A 75 14.39 10.17 -8.00
CA LEU A 75 13.01 10.60 -8.22
C LEU A 75 12.63 10.45 -9.69
N LEU A 76 11.82 9.44 -10.01
CA LEU A 76 11.33 9.18 -11.37
C LEU A 76 10.14 10.08 -11.75
N GLU A 77 9.33 10.49 -10.78
CA GLU A 77 8.15 11.34 -10.98
C GLU A 77 8.33 12.67 -10.21
N PRO A 78 8.90 13.72 -10.87
CA PRO A 78 9.22 14.97 -10.19
C PRO A 78 8.01 15.89 -9.98
N VAL A 79 6.89 15.66 -10.65
CA VAL A 79 5.72 16.56 -10.61
C VAL A 79 4.94 16.42 -9.30
N ARG A 80 4.87 15.21 -8.75
CA ARG A 80 4.12 14.85 -7.53
C ARG A 80 5.05 14.62 -6.34
N GLY A 81 6.35 14.47 -6.59
CA GLY A 81 7.40 14.50 -5.59
C GLY A 81 7.63 13.18 -4.88
N THR A 82 8.64 13.17 -4.00
CA THR A 82 9.25 11.95 -3.44
C THR A 82 8.31 11.07 -2.60
N TYR A 83 7.26 11.63 -2.01
CA TYR A 83 6.41 10.91 -1.05
C TYR A 83 5.05 10.52 -1.62
N ASN A 84 4.79 10.77 -2.91
CA ASN A 84 3.51 10.45 -3.53
C ASN A 84 3.32 8.93 -3.74
N GLU A 85 4.42 8.19 -3.94
CA GLU A 85 4.39 6.79 -4.34
C GLU A 85 5.05 5.88 -3.29
N GLY A 86 4.43 4.71 -3.07
CA GLY A 86 5.00 3.61 -2.30
C GLY A 86 5.67 2.54 -3.17
N GLY A 87 5.88 1.36 -2.59
CA GLY A 87 6.56 0.24 -3.23
C GLY A 87 5.64 -0.82 -3.84
N LEU A 88 4.32 -0.64 -3.85
CA LEU A 88 3.40 -1.60 -4.48
C LEU A 88 3.67 -1.66 -5.98
N HIS A 89 3.41 -2.81 -6.59
CA HIS A 89 3.67 -3.05 -8.01
C HIS A 89 3.02 -1.98 -8.91
N ALA A 90 1.76 -1.66 -8.63
CA ALA A 90 1.00 -0.63 -9.35
C ALA A 90 1.58 0.78 -9.20
N GLU A 91 2.14 1.12 -8.02
CA GLU A 91 2.82 2.39 -7.78
C GLU A 91 4.11 2.45 -8.60
N ARG A 92 4.94 1.40 -8.50
CA ARG A 92 6.24 1.30 -9.18
C ARG A 92 6.15 1.31 -10.71
N LEU A 93 5.03 0.86 -11.28
CA LEU A 93 4.78 0.87 -12.72
C LEU A 93 3.94 2.07 -13.19
N GLY A 94 3.60 3.00 -12.31
CA GLY A 94 2.88 4.22 -12.67
C GLY A 94 1.40 4.00 -13.03
N TRP A 95 0.77 2.90 -12.59
CA TRP A 95 -0.62 2.57 -12.93
C TRP A 95 -1.63 3.61 -12.42
N HIS A 96 -1.22 4.39 -11.41
CA HIS A 96 -2.00 5.47 -10.82
C HIS A 96 -1.97 6.77 -11.64
N LEU A 97 -1.10 6.89 -12.65
CA LEU A 97 -0.94 8.10 -13.46
C LEU A 97 -2.02 8.21 -14.55
N PRO A 98 -2.53 9.42 -14.85
CA PRO A 98 -3.41 9.64 -16.00
C PRO A 98 -2.79 9.13 -17.31
N GLY A 99 -3.60 8.54 -18.19
CA GLY A 99 -3.14 8.03 -19.48
C GLY A 99 -2.49 6.64 -19.47
N PHE A 100 -2.23 6.04 -18.29
CA PHE A 100 -1.88 4.61 -18.21
C PHE A 100 -2.96 3.74 -18.89
N GLY A 101 -2.55 2.84 -19.78
CA GLY A 101 -3.44 1.96 -20.51
C GLY A 101 -3.82 0.72 -19.71
N ASP A 102 -5.11 0.56 -19.46
CA ASP A 102 -5.73 -0.52 -18.67
C ASP A 102 -6.69 -1.39 -19.51
N ASN A 103 -6.61 -1.30 -20.84
CA ASN A 103 -7.53 -2.02 -21.76
C ASN A 103 -7.45 -3.55 -21.63
N ASP A 104 -6.30 -4.09 -21.23
CA ASP A 104 -6.09 -5.53 -21.07
C ASP A 104 -6.42 -6.03 -19.65
N TRP A 105 -6.92 -5.15 -18.77
CA TRP A 105 -7.25 -5.52 -17.40
C TRP A 105 -8.60 -6.21 -17.30
N GLU A 106 -8.71 -7.14 -16.37
CA GLU A 106 -9.99 -7.72 -15.98
C GLU A 106 -10.90 -6.62 -15.41
N SER A 107 -12.19 -6.68 -15.77
CA SER A 107 -13.20 -5.80 -15.19
C SER A 107 -13.52 -6.20 -13.75
N GLY A 108 -13.64 -5.22 -12.86
CA GLY A 108 -14.04 -5.43 -11.47
C GLY A 108 -14.13 -4.13 -10.69
N ALA A 109 -14.81 -4.16 -9.55
CA ALA A 109 -14.97 -3.01 -8.66
C ALA A 109 -14.32 -3.27 -7.29
N PRO A 110 -13.82 -2.23 -6.59
CA PRO A 110 -13.38 -2.37 -5.20
C PRO A 110 -14.45 -2.95 -4.27
N ALA A 111 -15.73 -2.69 -4.57
CA ALA A 111 -16.88 -3.16 -3.81
C ALA A 111 -17.11 -4.68 -3.91
N ASP A 112 -16.61 -5.33 -4.96
CA ASP A 112 -16.68 -6.80 -5.10
C ASP A 112 -15.82 -7.50 -4.05
N GLY A 113 -14.81 -6.79 -3.52
CA GLY A 113 -13.87 -7.30 -2.54
C GLY A 113 -13.02 -8.45 -3.09
N PHE A 114 -12.33 -9.14 -2.17
CA PHE A 114 -11.58 -10.35 -2.45
C PHE A 114 -11.36 -11.15 -1.16
N THR A 115 -11.04 -12.44 -1.30
CA THR A 115 -10.75 -13.34 -0.18
C THR A 115 -9.26 -13.60 -0.07
N GLY A 116 -8.79 -13.82 1.16
CA GLY A 116 -7.37 -14.06 1.45
C GLY A 116 -6.54 -12.78 1.55
N ALA A 117 -5.23 -12.96 1.73
CA ALA A 117 -4.26 -11.88 1.79
C ALA A 117 -3.78 -11.54 0.37
N ASP A 118 -4.17 -10.37 -0.13
CA ASP A 118 -3.86 -9.91 -1.48
C ASP A 118 -3.84 -8.37 -1.53
N ALA A 119 -3.29 -7.82 -2.60
CA ALA A 119 -3.29 -6.38 -2.90
C ALA A 119 -3.73 -6.16 -4.34
N ARG A 120 -4.91 -5.55 -4.51
CA ARG A 120 -5.49 -5.25 -5.83
C ARG A 120 -5.45 -3.75 -6.12
N PHE A 121 -5.30 -3.42 -7.39
CA PHE A 121 -5.34 -2.04 -7.88
C PHE A 121 -6.51 -1.90 -8.84
N TYR A 122 -7.34 -0.88 -8.61
CA TYR A 122 -8.51 -0.59 -9.43
C TYR A 122 -8.34 0.79 -10.05
N ARG A 123 -8.85 0.94 -11.26
CA ARG A 123 -8.74 2.17 -12.03
C ARG A 123 -10.06 2.44 -12.74
N THR A 124 -10.43 3.72 -12.80
CA THR A 124 -11.57 4.19 -13.56
C THR A 124 -11.40 5.67 -13.89
N VAL A 125 -12.18 6.17 -14.85
CA VAL A 125 -12.26 7.58 -15.22
C VAL A 125 -13.63 8.10 -14.82
N VAL A 126 -13.65 9.13 -13.99
CA VAL A 126 -14.88 9.81 -13.57
C VAL A 126 -15.02 11.10 -14.36
N PRO A 127 -15.91 11.18 -15.35
CA PRO A 127 -16.18 12.44 -16.06
C PRO A 127 -16.87 13.41 -15.10
N LEU A 128 -16.30 14.62 -14.99
CA LEU A 128 -16.81 15.67 -14.10
C LEU A 128 -17.19 16.89 -14.93
N ASN A 129 -18.43 17.33 -14.82
CA ASN A 129 -18.95 18.52 -15.50
C ASN A 129 -19.56 19.47 -14.45
N ILE A 130 -18.71 20.27 -13.82
CA ILE A 130 -19.14 21.32 -12.89
C ILE A 130 -19.48 22.57 -13.71
N PRO A 131 -20.68 23.17 -13.55
CA PRO A 131 -21.02 24.39 -14.26
C PRO A 131 -20.04 25.53 -13.94
N GLU A 132 -19.75 26.34 -14.96
CA GLU A 132 -18.89 27.52 -14.82
C GLU A 132 -19.44 28.49 -13.75
N GLY A 133 -18.55 29.14 -13.01
CA GLY A 133 -18.91 30.08 -11.95
C GLY A 133 -19.27 29.45 -10.60
N TYR A 134 -19.27 28.12 -10.47
CA TYR A 134 -19.49 27.42 -9.20
C TYR A 134 -18.18 26.98 -8.54
N ASP A 135 -18.08 27.21 -7.23
CA ASP A 135 -17.07 26.60 -6.38
C ASP A 135 -17.66 25.34 -5.71
N ALA A 136 -17.55 24.20 -6.40
CA ALA A 136 -18.13 22.94 -5.93
C ALA A 136 -17.12 22.12 -5.11
N SER A 137 -17.32 22.03 -3.80
CA SER A 137 -16.54 21.14 -2.93
C SER A 137 -16.92 19.68 -3.22
N LEU A 138 -15.91 18.86 -3.49
CA LEU A 138 -16.07 17.42 -3.73
C LEU A 138 -15.33 16.64 -2.66
N ALA A 139 -15.85 15.49 -2.28
CA ALA A 139 -15.18 14.57 -1.37
C ALA A 139 -15.33 13.13 -1.85
N PHE A 140 -14.35 12.31 -1.53
CA PHE A 140 -14.42 10.87 -1.70
C PHE A 140 -14.81 10.22 -0.39
N GLN A 141 -15.87 9.42 -0.42
CA GLN A 141 -16.28 8.61 0.72
C GLN A 141 -15.82 7.17 0.50
N LEU A 142 -14.91 6.70 1.36
CA LEU A 142 -14.43 5.33 1.37
C LEU A 142 -15.11 4.58 2.51
N SER A 143 -16.21 3.90 2.20
CA SER A 143 -17.03 3.17 3.15
C SER A 143 -16.67 1.69 3.16
N THR A 144 -16.47 1.12 4.35
CA THR A 144 -16.25 -0.30 4.57
C THR A 144 -17.06 -0.77 5.77
N GLU A 145 -17.13 -2.08 5.98
CA GLU A 145 -17.57 -2.62 7.28
C GLU A 145 -16.71 -2.04 8.41
N LYS A 146 -17.33 -1.82 9.58
CA LYS A 146 -16.61 -1.35 10.77
C LYS A 146 -15.53 -2.37 11.13
N LYS A 147 -14.31 -1.88 11.36
CA LYS A 147 -13.14 -2.73 11.65
C LYS A 147 -12.79 -3.74 10.55
N ALA A 148 -13.11 -3.44 9.28
CA ALA A 148 -12.63 -4.22 8.16
C ALA A 148 -11.09 -4.35 8.22
N LYS A 149 -10.59 -5.57 8.05
CA LYS A 149 -9.15 -5.89 8.04
C LYS A 149 -8.57 -5.63 6.66
N LEU A 150 -8.54 -4.36 6.26
CA LEU A 150 -7.94 -3.92 5.01
C LEU A 150 -7.23 -2.58 5.18
N ARG A 151 -6.43 -2.23 4.18
CA ARG A 151 -5.91 -0.88 3.98
C ARG A 151 -6.18 -0.51 2.53
N ALA A 152 -6.57 0.74 2.29
CA ALA A 152 -6.78 1.24 0.94
C ALA A 152 -6.12 2.61 0.76
N GLN A 153 -5.64 2.86 -0.45
CA GLN A 153 -5.09 4.14 -0.88
C GLN A 153 -5.92 4.64 -2.07
N LEU A 154 -6.21 5.93 -2.10
CA LEU A 154 -6.89 6.58 -3.22
C LEU A 154 -5.91 7.48 -3.96
N TYR A 155 -5.85 7.32 -5.27
CA TYR A 155 -5.12 8.20 -6.16
C TYR A 155 -6.11 9.01 -7.02
N VAL A 156 -5.97 10.34 -7.03
CA VAL A 156 -6.79 11.24 -7.85
C VAL A 156 -5.86 11.94 -8.84
N ASN A 157 -6.01 11.63 -10.13
CA ASN A 157 -5.12 12.15 -11.19
C ASN A 157 -3.62 11.93 -10.88
N GLY A 158 -3.31 10.78 -10.27
CA GLY A 158 -1.96 10.39 -9.86
C GLY A 158 -1.50 10.90 -8.51
N TYR A 159 -2.23 11.80 -7.84
CA TYR A 159 -1.88 12.24 -6.48
C TYR A 159 -2.48 11.28 -5.45
N GLN A 160 -1.66 10.72 -4.56
CA GLN A 160 -2.14 9.98 -3.40
C GLN A 160 -2.89 10.96 -2.50
N PHE A 161 -4.19 10.75 -2.37
CA PHE A 161 -5.12 11.71 -1.81
C PHE A 161 -5.78 11.21 -0.52
N ALA A 162 -5.85 9.89 -0.35
CA ALA A 162 -6.39 9.27 0.84
C ALA A 162 -5.65 7.97 1.17
N LYS A 163 -5.59 7.68 2.48
CA LYS A 163 -5.22 6.38 3.01
C LYS A 163 -6.19 6.03 4.12
N THR A 164 -6.87 4.89 4.02
CA THR A 164 -7.83 4.43 5.03
C THR A 164 -7.41 3.08 5.60
N LEU A 165 -7.64 2.95 6.91
CA LEU A 165 -7.34 1.77 7.70
C LEU A 165 -8.49 1.54 8.69
N PRO A 166 -9.63 0.97 8.23
CA PRO A 166 -10.87 0.91 9.02
C PRO A 166 -10.76 0.16 10.34
N TYR A 167 -9.74 -0.70 10.48
CA TYR A 167 -9.46 -1.40 11.74
C TYR A 167 -9.00 -0.46 12.86
N ILE A 168 -8.32 0.64 12.54
CA ILE A 168 -7.70 1.57 13.50
C ILE A 168 -8.22 3.00 13.41
N SER A 169 -8.79 3.40 12.27
CA SER A 169 -9.24 4.76 11.99
C SER A 169 -10.73 4.78 11.64
N ASN A 170 -11.40 5.85 12.02
CA ASN A 170 -12.80 6.13 11.66
C ASN A 170 -12.92 7.11 10.49
N GLU A 171 -11.79 7.53 9.90
CA GLU A 171 -11.79 8.45 8.76
C GLU A 171 -12.32 7.76 7.51
N THR A 172 -13.41 8.31 6.97
CA THR A 172 -14.11 7.76 5.80
C THR A 172 -14.36 8.81 4.72
N THR A 173 -14.12 10.10 5.00
CA THR A 173 -14.44 11.20 4.08
C THR A 173 -13.21 12.04 3.79
N PHE A 174 -12.78 12.02 2.54
CA PHE A 174 -11.55 12.68 2.09
C PHE A 174 -11.89 13.85 1.17
N PRO A 175 -11.80 15.11 1.65
CA PRO A 175 -12.21 16.28 0.87
C PRO A 175 -11.21 16.61 -0.23
N GLY A 176 -11.66 16.59 -1.48
CA GLY A 176 -10.95 17.10 -2.64
C GLY A 176 -10.98 18.64 -2.69
N LYS A 177 -9.96 19.24 -3.30
CA LYS A 177 -10.03 20.67 -3.64
C LYS A 177 -10.71 20.86 -4.99
N SER A 178 -11.66 21.78 -5.05
CA SER A 178 -12.15 22.33 -6.31
C SER A 178 -11.01 23.13 -6.97
N LYS A 179 -10.89 23.01 -8.29
CA LYS A 179 -10.30 24.10 -9.08
C LYS A 179 -11.43 25.08 -9.36
N LYS A 180 -11.23 26.36 -9.06
CA LYS A 180 -11.98 27.42 -9.74
C LYS A 180 -11.63 27.31 -11.23
N PHE A 181 -12.61 26.96 -12.05
CA PHE A 181 -12.52 27.12 -13.50
C PHE A 181 -12.84 28.58 -13.84
#